data_AF-A0A932D0H1-F1
#
_entry.id   AF-A0A932D0H1-F1
#
_cell.length_a   1.000
_cell.length_b   1.000
_cell.length_c   1.000
_cell.angle_alpha   90.00
_cell.angle_beta   90.00
_cell.angle_gamma   90.00
#
_symmetry.space_group_name_H-M   'P 1'
#
loop_
_entity.id
_entity.type
_entity.pdbx_description
1 polymer ?
#
loop_
_entity_poly.entity_id
_entity_poly.type
_entity_poly.pdbx_seq_one_letter_code
_entity_poly.pdbx_strand_id
1 'polypeptide(L)'
;MTAQANAGRVKMLPDVLKQVRLLVGDRRTTIVFDRGGWSPKLFQQILGAGFDLLTYRKGKCRRVGTHRFQLRKAKLDGRKVEYRLHDQAVRFLDGKLRLRQVTRLTEDGHQTQVITSRWDLSDIEVAYRMFERWRQENFFKYLREEFLLDALTDYQVEPDDPTRTVPNPERRVLDREVRAARAEVAKLEQADGTAAVDNPEGRRPTMRGFKIAHGRIGKQIRAARDRVAELLARRRALPERVEVRDVSDGAVIKLATERKHLTNLNLLKMVAFQAESDLVSILRRHYARSDEEGRTLLHEIFHAAADIDVTDAELRVTLRPLSSPHRTIAVQALCETLDETAPLFPGSHLRLRFAIHPPPQTGPAFPGPRPKPATPALGRKPDISAEGQERCYPPRARPHRLPGTDRVADSPTALPFAPPGRRLRSEFVVARLRRAAWAYRTRGDLDG
;
A
#
# COMPACT_ATOMS: atom_id res chain seq x y z
N MET A 1 7.89 -18.75 -13.48
CA MET A 1 9.29 -18.35 -13.20
C MET A 1 9.49 -17.87 -11.74
N THR A 2 9.24 -18.71 -10.72
CA THR A 2 9.39 -18.30 -9.30
C THR A 2 10.58 -18.90 -8.58
N ALA A 3 11.27 -19.90 -9.15
CA ALA A 3 12.44 -20.50 -8.51
C ALA A 3 13.71 -19.62 -8.56
N GLN A 4 13.87 -18.74 -9.57
CA GLN A 4 15.02 -17.82 -9.63
C GLN A 4 14.87 -16.56 -8.76
N ALA A 5 13.67 -16.24 -8.25
CA ALA A 5 13.37 -14.95 -7.59
C ALA A 5 14.09 -14.70 -6.26
N ASN A 6 14.80 -15.69 -5.71
CA ASN A 6 15.58 -15.56 -4.47
C ASN A 6 17.06 -15.22 -4.70
N ALA A 7 17.53 -15.08 -5.95
CA ALA A 7 18.83 -14.48 -6.21
C ALA A 7 18.74 -12.96 -5.95
N GLY A 8 19.65 -12.40 -5.15
CA GLY A 8 19.59 -10.99 -4.75
C GLY A 8 19.34 -10.05 -5.93
N ARG A 9 18.53 -8.99 -5.74
CA ARG A 9 17.99 -8.05 -6.76
C ARG A 9 18.95 -7.71 -7.91
N VAL A 10 20.24 -7.57 -7.64
CA VAL A 10 21.31 -7.29 -8.62
C VAL A 10 21.44 -8.36 -9.71
N LYS A 11 21.19 -9.64 -9.40
CA LYS A 11 21.28 -10.76 -10.36
C LYS A 11 20.05 -10.87 -11.25
N MET A 12 18.88 -10.48 -10.75
CA MET A 12 17.59 -10.64 -11.46
C MET A 12 17.25 -9.44 -12.34
N LEU A 13 17.79 -8.26 -12.03
CA LEU A 13 17.45 -7.04 -12.75
C LEU A 13 17.75 -7.13 -14.25
N PRO A 14 18.87 -7.71 -14.73
CA PRO A 14 19.13 -7.82 -16.17
C PRO A 14 18.06 -8.61 -16.93
N ASP A 15 17.56 -9.71 -16.37
CA ASP A 15 16.54 -10.53 -17.05
C ASP A 15 15.17 -9.85 -17.09
N VAL A 16 14.81 -9.16 -16.00
CA VAL A 16 13.60 -8.33 -15.96
C VAL A 16 13.70 -7.20 -16.99
N LEU A 17 14.86 -6.55 -17.11
CA LEU A 17 15.05 -5.44 -18.07
C LEU A 17 14.92 -5.90 -19.53
N LYS A 18 15.32 -7.14 -19.86
CA LYS A 18 15.07 -7.72 -21.18
C LYS A 18 13.57 -7.84 -21.46
N GLN A 19 12.79 -8.33 -20.51
CA GLN A 19 11.33 -8.43 -20.65
C GLN A 19 10.67 -7.05 -20.76
N VAL A 20 11.12 -6.07 -19.97
CA VAL A 20 10.64 -4.69 -20.06
C VAL A 20 10.95 -4.11 -21.44
N ARG A 21 12.13 -4.40 -22.01
CA ARG A 21 12.49 -3.92 -23.35
C ARG A 21 11.55 -4.47 -24.43
N LEU A 22 11.14 -5.72 -24.33
CA LEU A 22 10.17 -6.31 -25.26
C LEU A 22 8.82 -5.60 -25.24
N LEU A 23 8.40 -5.05 -24.08
CA LEU A 23 7.11 -4.37 -23.93
C LEU A 23 7.18 -2.88 -24.31
N VAL A 24 8.29 -2.22 -24.00
CA VAL A 24 8.43 -0.76 -24.10
C VAL A 24 9.09 -0.33 -25.43
N GLY A 25 9.70 -1.28 -26.16
CA GLY A 25 10.45 -1.01 -27.39
C GLY A 25 11.64 -0.09 -27.12
N ASP A 26 11.95 0.79 -28.08
CA ASP A 26 13.12 1.69 -28.00
C ASP A 26 12.87 2.97 -27.16
N ARG A 27 11.72 3.07 -26.48
CA ARG A 27 11.43 4.25 -25.65
C ARG A 27 12.44 4.38 -24.52
N ARG A 28 12.90 5.62 -24.32
CA ARG A 28 13.86 5.98 -23.27
C ARG A 28 13.23 5.82 -21.89
N THR A 29 13.61 4.79 -21.15
CA THR A 29 13.03 4.44 -19.85
C THR A 29 14.05 4.59 -18.74
N THR A 30 13.64 5.17 -17.61
CA THR A 30 14.47 5.35 -16.41
C THR A 30 14.10 4.32 -15.35
N ILE A 31 15.07 3.52 -14.93
CA ILE A 31 14.91 2.49 -13.89
C ILE A 31 15.27 3.10 -12.54
N VAL A 32 14.28 3.11 -11.64
CA VAL A 32 14.40 3.71 -10.31
C VAL A 32 14.44 2.63 -9.23
N PHE A 33 15.51 2.55 -8.43
CA PHE A 33 15.67 1.50 -7.43
C PHE A 33 16.41 1.95 -6.16
N ASP A 34 16.14 1.25 -5.05
CA ASP A 34 16.72 1.54 -3.75
C ASP A 34 18.23 1.18 -3.64
N ARG A 35 18.86 1.52 -2.50
CA ARG A 35 20.22 1.13 -2.10
C ARG A 35 20.48 -0.38 -2.24
N GLY A 36 19.44 -1.22 -2.17
CA GLY A 36 19.54 -2.67 -2.38
C GLY A 36 20.01 -3.09 -3.78
N GLY A 37 19.80 -2.25 -4.81
CA GLY A 37 20.29 -2.48 -6.17
C GLY A 37 21.66 -1.87 -6.47
N TRP A 38 22.36 -1.36 -5.45
CA TRP A 38 23.63 -0.66 -5.65
C TRP A 38 24.74 -1.59 -6.16
N SER A 39 25.11 -1.43 -7.43
CA SER A 39 26.27 -2.07 -8.04
C SER A 39 26.75 -1.25 -9.24
N PRO A 40 27.94 -0.62 -9.18
CA PRO A 40 28.47 0.12 -10.32
C PRO A 40 28.64 -0.73 -11.59
N LYS A 41 28.92 -2.04 -11.45
CA LYS A 41 28.96 -2.98 -12.58
C LYS A 41 27.59 -3.15 -13.22
N LEU A 42 26.53 -3.25 -12.41
CA LEU A 42 25.15 -3.32 -12.91
C LEU A 42 24.75 -2.03 -13.63
N PHE A 43 25.22 -0.87 -13.16
CA PHE A 43 24.90 0.41 -13.81
C PHE A 43 25.43 0.47 -15.25
N GLN A 44 26.63 -0.06 -15.50
CA GLN A 44 27.14 -0.19 -16.87
C GLN A 44 26.26 -1.10 -17.73
N GLN A 45 25.76 -2.21 -17.18
CA GLN A 45 24.86 -3.11 -17.91
C GLN A 45 23.51 -2.45 -18.23
N ILE A 46 22.94 -1.69 -17.28
CA ILE A 46 21.68 -0.95 -17.47
C ILE A 46 21.85 0.08 -18.60
N LEU A 47 22.93 0.87 -18.56
CA LEU A 47 23.21 1.87 -19.58
C LEU A 47 23.52 1.23 -20.94
N GLY A 48 24.27 0.13 -20.96
CA GLY A 48 24.54 -0.64 -22.18
C GLY A 48 23.27 -1.24 -22.80
N ALA A 49 22.24 -1.52 -22.00
CA ALA A 49 20.93 -1.96 -22.46
C ALA A 49 19.98 -0.78 -22.86
N GLY A 50 20.49 0.45 -22.93
CA GLY A 50 19.74 1.63 -23.35
C GLY A 50 18.73 2.14 -22.31
N PHE A 51 18.94 1.80 -21.03
CA PHE A 51 18.11 2.28 -19.93
C PHE A 51 18.84 3.36 -19.13
N ASP A 52 18.10 4.36 -18.67
CA ASP A 52 18.59 5.30 -17.68
C ASP A 52 18.42 4.73 -16.27
N LEU A 53 19.20 5.24 -15.32
CA LEU A 53 19.14 4.80 -13.92
C LEU A 53 18.97 5.96 -12.95
N LEU A 54 18.31 5.66 -11.83
CA LEU A 54 18.13 6.59 -10.72
C LEU A 54 18.12 5.79 -9.39
N THR A 55 19.10 6.01 -8.52
CA THR A 55 19.28 5.20 -7.30
C THR A 55 19.94 5.96 -6.15
N TYR A 56 19.77 5.47 -4.92
CA TYR A 56 20.47 6.02 -3.76
C TYR A 56 21.91 5.51 -3.69
N ARG A 57 22.82 6.40 -3.32
CA ARG A 57 24.20 6.01 -3.04
C ARG A 57 24.27 5.10 -1.83
N LYS A 58 24.92 3.94 -1.97
CA LYS A 58 25.27 3.05 -0.87
C LYS A 58 26.78 3.11 -0.61
N GLY A 59 27.16 3.14 0.67
CA GLY A 59 28.55 3.14 1.12
C GLY A 59 28.98 4.46 1.76
N LYS A 60 30.20 4.46 2.31
CA LYS A 60 30.79 5.67 2.91
C LYS A 60 31.07 6.70 1.83
N CYS A 61 30.66 7.94 2.06
CA CYS A 61 30.94 9.08 1.20
C CYS A 61 31.30 10.29 2.05
N ARG A 62 32.15 11.16 1.51
CA ARG A 62 32.49 12.43 2.16
C ARG A 62 31.24 13.31 2.18
N ARG A 63 30.92 13.86 3.35
CA ARG A 63 29.84 14.85 3.47
C ARG A 63 30.19 16.10 2.66
N VAL A 64 29.21 16.63 1.95
CA VAL A 64 29.33 17.90 1.23
C VAL A 64 29.19 19.03 2.25
N GLY A 65 30.02 20.07 2.14
CA GLY A 65 29.90 21.25 3.00
C GLY A 65 28.56 21.96 2.80
N THR A 66 27.92 22.41 3.88
CA THR A 66 26.59 23.06 3.85
C THR A 66 26.54 24.29 2.94
N HIS A 67 27.65 25.04 2.84
CA HIS A 67 27.78 26.21 1.96
C HIS A 67 27.63 25.90 0.46
N ARG A 68 27.78 24.64 0.03
CA ARG A 68 27.66 24.26 -1.38
C ARG A 68 26.22 23.99 -1.81
N PHE A 69 25.29 23.89 -0.86
CA PHE A 69 23.89 23.59 -1.17
C PHE A 69 23.16 24.85 -1.58
N GLN A 70 22.37 24.75 -2.64
CA GLN A 70 21.50 25.83 -3.14
C GLN A 70 20.05 25.48 -2.85
N LEU A 71 19.26 26.46 -2.43
CA LEU A 71 17.81 26.28 -2.29
C LEU A 71 17.18 26.30 -3.68
N ARG A 72 16.53 25.19 -4.04
CA ARG A 72 15.77 25.02 -5.29
C ARG A 72 14.29 24.99 -4.97
N LYS A 73 13.50 25.69 -5.78
CA LYS A 73 12.04 25.74 -5.67
C LYS A 73 11.45 25.39 -7.03
N ALA A 74 10.46 24.50 -7.06
CA ALA A 74 9.75 24.14 -8.28
C ALA A 74 8.30 23.77 -7.96
N LYS A 75 7.44 23.81 -8.99
CA LYS A 75 6.10 23.21 -8.93
C LYS A 75 6.12 21.93 -9.76
N LEU A 76 6.08 20.77 -9.12
CA LEU A 76 6.10 19.45 -9.75
C LEU A 76 4.82 18.70 -9.38
N ASP A 77 4.15 18.08 -10.37
CA ASP A 77 2.84 17.42 -10.24
C ASP A 77 1.80 18.25 -9.46
N GLY A 78 1.77 19.57 -9.69
CA GLY A 78 0.87 20.49 -9.02
C GLY A 78 1.31 20.94 -7.61
N ARG A 79 2.33 20.31 -7.03
CA ARG A 79 2.83 20.59 -5.68
C ARG A 79 4.04 21.51 -5.71
N LYS A 80 4.05 22.51 -4.83
CA LYS A 80 5.24 23.35 -4.60
C LYS A 80 6.23 22.55 -3.75
N VAL A 81 7.44 22.38 -4.25
CA VAL A 81 8.52 21.66 -3.57
C VAL A 81 9.74 22.57 -3.40
N GLU A 82 10.34 22.52 -2.23
CA GLU A 82 11.55 23.27 -1.89
C GLU A 82 12.60 22.32 -1.32
N TYR A 83 13.78 22.29 -1.93
CA TYR A 83 14.89 21.43 -1.49
C TYR A 83 16.21 22.17 -1.50
N ARG A 84 17.06 21.92 -0.49
CA ARG A 84 18.47 22.31 -0.52
C ARG A 84 19.28 21.23 -1.22
N LEU A 85 19.76 21.52 -2.43
CA LEU A 85 20.40 20.55 -3.32
C LEU A 85 21.82 20.95 -3.68
N HIS A 86 22.66 19.94 -3.88
CA HIS A 86 23.98 20.09 -4.46
C HIS A 86 24.15 19.06 -5.56
N ASP A 87 24.50 19.54 -6.75
CA ASP A 87 24.67 18.74 -7.95
C ASP A 87 26.16 18.61 -8.31
N GLN A 88 26.63 17.39 -8.55
CA GLN A 88 28.03 17.13 -8.91
C GLN A 88 28.19 15.91 -9.82
N ALA A 89 29.20 15.93 -10.67
CA ALA A 89 29.62 14.75 -11.40
C ALA A 89 30.39 13.79 -10.49
N VAL A 90 30.15 12.49 -10.61
CA VAL A 90 30.89 11.43 -9.91
C VAL A 90 31.35 10.37 -10.90
N ARG A 91 32.49 9.75 -10.60
CA ARG A 91 33.08 8.68 -11.39
C ARG A 91 33.20 7.41 -10.56
N PHE A 92 32.87 6.27 -11.17
CA PHE A 92 33.00 4.93 -10.59
C PHE A 92 33.79 4.03 -11.54
N LEU A 93 34.22 2.87 -11.04
CA LEU A 93 34.98 1.87 -11.80
C LEU A 93 36.22 2.46 -12.47
N ASP A 94 37.04 3.15 -11.67
CA ASP A 94 38.30 3.78 -12.13
C ASP A 94 38.10 4.76 -13.29
N GLY A 95 36.99 5.49 -13.30
CA GLY A 95 36.68 6.50 -14.31
C GLY A 95 35.82 6.01 -15.48
N LYS A 96 35.62 4.69 -15.63
CA LYS A 96 34.85 4.10 -16.73
C LYS A 96 33.36 4.42 -16.71
N LEU A 97 32.83 4.81 -15.54
CA LEU A 97 31.43 5.15 -15.38
C LEU A 97 31.28 6.55 -14.79
N ARG A 98 30.87 7.51 -15.62
CA ARG A 98 30.55 8.87 -15.19
C ARG A 98 29.04 9.00 -14.99
N LEU A 99 28.65 9.38 -13.78
CA LEU A 99 27.26 9.61 -13.39
C LEU A 99 27.12 10.98 -12.72
N ARG A 100 25.88 11.42 -12.57
CA ARG A 100 25.53 12.64 -11.83
C ARG A 100 25.08 12.27 -10.42
N GLN A 101 25.51 13.03 -9.43
CA GLN A 101 25.09 12.91 -8.04
C GLN A 101 24.37 14.18 -7.60
N VAL A 102 23.10 14.04 -7.27
CA VAL A 102 22.30 15.09 -6.62
C VAL A 102 22.19 14.76 -5.14
N THR A 103 22.66 15.66 -4.28
CA THR A 103 22.64 15.49 -2.83
C THR A 103 21.63 16.44 -2.22
N ARG A 104 20.69 15.93 -1.43
CA ARG A 104 19.75 16.74 -0.66
C ARG A 104 20.22 16.87 0.79
N LEU A 105 20.13 18.08 1.33
CA LEU A 105 20.32 18.38 2.74
C LEU A 105 18.95 18.58 3.42
N THR A 106 18.71 17.87 4.51
CA THR A 106 17.55 18.12 5.40
C THR A 106 17.91 19.09 6.51
N GLU A 107 16.90 19.61 7.21
CA GLU A 107 17.07 20.51 8.36
C GLU A 107 17.85 19.83 9.50
N ASP A 108 17.64 18.53 9.70
CA ASP A 108 18.38 17.70 10.67
C ASP A 108 19.87 17.48 10.30
N GLY A 109 20.34 18.06 9.19
CA GLY A 109 21.70 17.88 8.69
C GLY A 109 21.95 16.53 8.01
N HIS A 110 20.90 15.74 7.76
CA HIS A 110 21.02 14.48 7.02
C HIS A 110 21.25 14.78 5.52
N GLN A 111 22.22 14.06 4.93
CA GLN A 111 22.53 14.18 3.51
C GLN A 111 22.16 12.91 2.77
N THR A 112 21.19 13.03 1.86
CA THR A 112 20.77 11.92 1.01
C THR A 112 21.37 12.12 -0.38
N GLN A 113 22.28 11.22 -0.78
CA GLN A 113 22.84 11.25 -2.13
C GLN A 113 22.06 10.36 -3.09
N VAL A 114 21.64 10.95 -4.19
CA VAL A 114 21.00 10.30 -5.33
C VAL A 114 22.00 10.27 -6.48
N ILE A 115 22.10 9.13 -7.17
CA ILE A 115 22.90 8.91 -8.36
C ILE A 115 21.97 8.72 -9.56
N THR A 116 22.28 9.38 -10.67
CA THR A 116 21.50 9.32 -11.90
C THR A 116 22.37 9.34 -13.15
N SER A 117 21.89 8.72 -14.23
CA SER A 117 22.43 8.92 -15.59
C SER A 117 21.76 10.07 -16.34
N ARG A 118 20.64 10.61 -15.82
CA ARG A 118 19.87 11.68 -16.43
C ARG A 118 20.52 13.04 -16.19
N TRP A 119 21.20 13.55 -17.21
CA TRP A 119 21.74 14.91 -17.23
C TRP A 119 20.72 15.93 -17.77
N ASP A 120 19.71 15.45 -18.48
CA ASP A 120 18.63 16.23 -19.08
C ASP A 120 17.64 16.81 -18.05
N LEU A 121 17.46 16.13 -16.91
CA LEU A 121 16.52 16.56 -15.87
C LEU A 121 17.12 17.64 -14.96
N SER A 122 16.28 18.50 -14.41
CA SER A 122 16.73 19.44 -13.36
C SER A 122 17.13 18.69 -12.08
N ASP A 123 18.02 19.28 -11.27
CA ASP A 123 18.44 18.70 -9.98
C ASP A 123 17.25 18.48 -9.03
N ILE A 124 16.32 19.43 -9.00
CA ILE A 124 15.08 19.36 -8.22
C ILE A 124 14.15 18.25 -8.68
N GLU A 125 14.06 17.99 -9.97
CA GLU A 125 13.23 16.91 -10.51
C GLU A 125 13.82 15.53 -10.22
N VAL A 126 15.15 15.40 -10.33
CA VAL A 126 15.87 14.16 -9.94
C VAL A 126 15.61 13.85 -8.46
N ALA A 127 15.73 14.86 -7.60
CA ALA A 127 15.43 14.73 -6.17
C ALA A 127 13.95 14.35 -5.95
N TYR A 128 13.03 15.10 -6.55
CA TYR A 128 11.59 14.88 -6.42
C TYR A 128 11.18 13.45 -6.80
N ARG A 129 11.57 12.98 -8.00
CA ARG A 129 11.27 11.62 -8.48
C ARG A 129 11.83 10.53 -7.55
N MET A 130 12.97 10.77 -6.90
CA MET A 130 13.54 9.81 -5.93
C MET A 130 12.85 9.80 -4.58
N PHE A 131 12.40 10.95 -4.08
CA PHE A 131 11.70 11.02 -2.80
C PHE A 131 10.24 10.57 -2.94
N GLU A 132 9.60 10.88 -4.06
CA GLU A 132 8.29 10.37 -4.43
C GLU A 132 8.27 8.85 -4.67
N ARG A 133 9.44 8.21 -4.78
CA ARG A 133 9.53 6.74 -4.87
C ARG A 133 8.84 6.03 -3.70
N TRP A 134 8.68 6.68 -2.54
CA TRP A 134 7.89 6.13 -1.43
C TRP A 134 6.42 5.82 -1.83
N ARG A 135 5.92 6.41 -2.94
CA ARG A 135 4.65 6.00 -3.57
C ARG A 135 4.62 4.51 -3.91
N GLN A 136 5.76 3.86 -4.18
CA GLN A 136 5.83 2.40 -4.40
C GLN A 136 5.54 1.61 -3.12
N GLU A 137 6.05 2.06 -1.97
CA GLU A 137 5.74 1.41 -0.69
C GLU A 137 4.30 1.68 -0.26
N ASN A 138 3.82 2.91 -0.47
CA ASN A 138 2.41 3.24 -0.27
C ASN A 138 1.52 2.40 -1.20
N PHE A 139 1.92 2.15 -2.45
CA PHE A 139 1.20 1.27 -3.36
C PHE A 139 1.09 -0.16 -2.82
N PHE A 140 2.21 -0.77 -2.38
CA PHE A 140 2.15 -2.13 -1.81
C PHE A 140 1.42 -2.18 -0.47
N LYS A 141 1.55 -1.15 0.37
CA LYS A 141 0.79 -1.05 1.62
C LYS A 141 -0.71 -0.97 1.32
N TYR A 142 -1.10 -0.05 0.44
CA TYR A 142 -2.48 0.15 0.03
C TYR A 142 -3.08 -1.08 -0.65
N LEU A 143 -2.36 -1.72 -1.58
CA LEU A 143 -2.81 -2.96 -2.20
C LEU A 143 -2.98 -4.10 -1.19
N ARG A 144 -2.16 -4.16 -0.14
CA ARG A 144 -2.32 -5.16 0.91
C ARG A 144 -3.53 -4.89 1.79
N GLU A 145 -3.75 -3.64 2.17
CA GLU A 145 -4.84 -3.23 3.06
C GLU A 145 -6.20 -3.24 2.35
N GLU A 146 -6.31 -2.58 1.18
CA GLU A 146 -7.58 -2.37 0.48
C GLU A 146 -7.89 -3.44 -0.57
N PHE A 147 -6.84 -3.99 -1.20
CA PHE A 147 -6.98 -5.01 -2.24
C PHE A 147 -6.57 -6.40 -1.76
N LEU A 148 -6.24 -6.60 -0.48
CA LEU A 148 -5.88 -7.90 0.08
C LEU A 148 -4.81 -8.63 -0.75
N LEU A 149 -3.79 -7.94 -1.24
CA LEU A 149 -2.77 -8.49 -2.16
C LEU A 149 -2.18 -9.82 -1.67
N ASP A 150 -1.98 -9.95 -0.36
CA ASP A 150 -1.37 -11.12 0.28
C ASP A 150 -2.37 -12.24 0.61
N ALA A 151 -3.68 -12.01 0.43
CA ALA A 151 -4.69 -13.01 0.74
C ALA A 151 -4.59 -14.22 -0.18
N LEU A 152 -4.63 -15.41 0.42
CA LEU A 152 -4.72 -16.67 -0.31
C LEU A 152 -6.05 -16.71 -1.06
N THR A 153 -5.96 -16.78 -2.38
CA THR A 153 -7.13 -16.90 -3.25
C THR A 153 -7.53 -18.37 -3.43
N ASP A 154 -6.60 -19.27 -3.19
CA ASP A 154 -6.76 -20.71 -3.38
C ASP A 154 -5.83 -21.48 -2.43
N TYR A 155 -6.24 -22.69 -2.07
CA TYR A 155 -5.50 -23.64 -1.26
C TYR A 155 -4.90 -24.79 -2.08
N GLN A 156 -5.07 -24.78 -3.41
CA GLN A 156 -4.43 -25.77 -4.28
C GLN A 156 -2.91 -25.79 -4.09
N VAL A 157 -2.36 -27.00 -4.03
CA VAL A 157 -0.94 -27.28 -3.85
C VAL A 157 -0.41 -28.10 -5.02
N GLU A 158 0.84 -27.85 -5.38
CA GLU A 158 1.60 -28.55 -6.40
C GLU A 158 2.88 -29.12 -5.77
N PRO A 159 3.42 -30.24 -6.26
CA PRO A 159 4.76 -30.68 -5.88
C PRO A 159 5.80 -29.58 -6.15
N ASP A 160 6.65 -29.31 -5.17
CA ASP A 160 7.80 -28.40 -5.30
C ASP A 160 9.09 -29.22 -5.41
N ASP A 161 10.16 -28.58 -5.86
CA ASP A 161 11.47 -29.22 -6.06
C ASP A 161 12.08 -29.59 -4.69
N PRO A 162 12.26 -30.88 -4.37
CA PRO A 162 12.80 -31.32 -3.08
C PRO A 162 14.28 -30.96 -2.90
N THR A 163 15.02 -30.76 -4.00
CA THR A 163 16.44 -30.39 -4.00
C THR A 163 16.66 -28.88 -3.91
N ARG A 164 15.57 -28.09 -3.92
CA ARG A 164 15.64 -26.64 -3.74
C ARG A 164 16.33 -26.33 -2.42
N THR A 165 17.37 -25.49 -2.47
CA THR A 165 18.06 -25.10 -1.24
C THR A 165 17.30 -23.98 -0.51
N VAL A 166 17.18 -24.09 0.81
CA VAL A 166 16.61 -23.07 1.71
C VAL A 166 17.64 -22.67 2.78
N PRO A 167 17.58 -21.43 3.31
CA PRO A 167 18.36 -21.06 4.48
C PRO A 167 18.05 -21.99 5.65
N ASN A 168 19.08 -22.52 6.30
CA ASN A 168 18.89 -23.47 7.41
C ASN A 168 18.06 -22.83 8.55
N PRO A 169 16.90 -23.39 8.92
CA PRO A 169 16.04 -22.84 9.97
C PRO A 169 16.70 -22.85 11.35
N GLU A 170 17.48 -23.90 11.68
CA GLU A 170 18.22 -23.99 12.94
C GLU A 170 19.27 -22.90 13.03
N ARG A 171 19.95 -22.60 11.92
CA ARG A 171 20.90 -21.50 11.84
C ARG A 171 20.23 -20.14 12.04
N ARG A 172 18.96 -19.98 11.64
CA ARG A 172 18.16 -18.78 11.93
C ARG A 172 17.80 -18.67 13.40
N VAL A 173 17.55 -19.78 14.09
CA VAL A 173 17.32 -19.80 15.54
C VAL A 173 18.59 -19.37 16.27
N LEU A 174 19.74 -19.97 15.93
CA LEU A 174 21.04 -19.58 16.47
C LEU A 174 21.39 -18.12 16.16
N ASP A 175 21.06 -17.60 14.97
CA ASP A 175 21.26 -16.18 14.64
C ASP A 175 20.49 -15.25 15.59
N ARG A 176 19.28 -15.64 16.02
CA ARG A 176 18.50 -14.87 17.01
C ARG A 176 19.14 -14.95 18.39
N GLU A 177 19.58 -16.13 18.80
CA GLU A 177 20.28 -16.33 20.09
C GLU A 177 21.59 -15.55 20.16
N VAL A 178 22.38 -15.56 19.08
CA VAL A 178 23.62 -14.76 18.98
C VAL A 178 23.33 -13.27 19.08
N ARG A 179 22.25 -12.78 18.46
CA ARG A 179 21.85 -11.37 18.58
C ARG A 179 21.45 -11.02 20.01
N ALA A 180 20.66 -11.87 20.66
CA ALA A 180 20.27 -11.68 22.05
C ALA A 180 21.50 -11.69 22.98
N ALA A 181 22.39 -12.67 22.84
CA ALA A 181 23.62 -12.76 23.64
C ALA A 181 24.54 -11.55 23.43
N ARG A 182 24.65 -11.03 22.19
CA ARG A 182 25.41 -9.79 21.92
C ARG A 182 24.76 -8.56 22.55
N ALA A 183 23.44 -8.49 22.60
CA ALA A 183 22.73 -7.40 23.27
C ALA A 183 22.98 -7.43 24.78
N GLU A 184 23.02 -8.61 25.40
CA GLU A 184 23.38 -8.76 26.81
C GLU A 184 24.83 -8.34 27.09
N VAL A 185 25.78 -8.72 26.22
CA VAL A 185 27.18 -8.23 26.33
C VAL A 185 27.23 -6.70 26.28
N ALA A 186 26.56 -6.09 25.30
CA ALA A 186 26.53 -4.63 25.14
C ALA A 186 25.90 -3.93 26.35
N LYS A 187 24.83 -4.50 26.93
CA LYS A 187 24.19 -3.99 28.14
C LYS A 187 25.12 -4.04 29.36
N LEU A 188 25.85 -5.14 29.54
CA LEU A 188 26.81 -5.29 30.63
C LEU A 188 28.03 -4.37 30.45
N GLU A 189 28.53 -4.22 29.23
CA GLU A 189 29.61 -3.28 28.89
C GLU A 189 29.20 -1.83 29.13
N GLN A 190 27.95 -1.48 28.80
CA GLN A 190 27.40 -0.16 29.10
C GLN A 190 27.31 0.10 30.61
N ALA A 191 26.82 -0.88 31.38
CA ALA A 191 26.76 -0.78 32.84
C ALA A 191 28.14 -0.65 33.48
N ASP A 192 29.14 -1.40 32.99
CA ASP A 192 30.54 -1.28 33.43
C ASP A 192 31.13 0.09 33.07
N GLY A 193 30.82 0.59 31.87
CA GLY A 193 31.23 1.92 31.41
C GLY A 193 30.61 3.05 32.23
N THR A 194 29.32 2.99 32.53
CA THR A 194 28.65 3.95 33.42
C THR A 194 29.26 3.90 34.82
N ALA A 195 29.45 2.71 35.38
CA ALA A 195 30.10 2.56 36.68
C ALA A 195 31.54 3.12 36.70
N ALA A 196 32.26 3.03 35.58
CA ALA A 196 33.60 3.61 35.43
C ALA A 196 33.60 5.13 35.33
N VAL A 197 32.62 5.72 34.64
CA VAL A 197 32.45 7.18 34.52
C VAL A 197 32.00 7.79 35.85
N ASP A 198 31.07 7.14 36.55
CA ASP A 198 30.52 7.61 37.82
C ASP A 198 31.44 7.30 39.02
N ASN A 199 32.65 6.77 38.78
CA ASN A 199 33.60 6.43 39.82
C ASN A 199 34.27 7.71 40.37
N PRO A 200 34.00 8.12 41.62
CA PRO A 200 34.67 9.29 42.18
C PRO A 200 36.18 9.05 42.32
N GLU A 201 36.99 9.86 41.63
CA GLU A 201 38.46 9.72 41.55
C GLU A 201 39.12 9.63 42.93
N GLY A 202 38.59 10.33 43.94
CA GLY A 202 39.09 10.32 45.32
C GLY A 202 38.90 9.01 46.10
N ARG A 203 38.01 8.10 45.66
CA ARG A 203 37.76 6.81 46.34
C ARG A 203 38.57 5.67 45.72
N ARG A 204 38.86 5.73 44.42
CA ARG A 204 39.56 4.68 43.66
C ARG A 204 40.42 5.28 42.54
N PRO A 205 41.62 5.78 42.87
CA PRO A 205 42.50 6.44 41.91
C PRO A 205 43.16 5.49 40.89
N THR A 206 43.04 4.16 41.04
CA THR A 206 43.63 3.18 40.12
C THR A 206 42.60 2.25 39.47
N MET A 207 42.81 1.94 38.19
CA MET A 207 42.03 0.94 37.44
C MET A 207 42.05 -0.45 38.08
N ARG A 208 43.09 -0.76 38.88
CA ARG A 208 43.20 -2.03 39.63
C ARG A 208 42.15 -2.09 40.75
N GLY A 209 41.98 -1.02 41.53
CA GLY A 209 40.97 -0.95 42.59
C GLY A 209 39.54 -0.99 42.05
N PHE A 210 39.30 -0.34 40.91
CA PHE A 210 38.02 -0.40 40.20
C PHE A 210 37.65 -1.81 39.74
N LYS A 211 38.61 -2.53 39.10
CA LYS A 211 38.41 -3.92 38.64
C LYS A 211 38.15 -4.92 39.76
N ILE A 212 38.73 -4.69 40.96
CA ILE A 212 38.49 -5.53 42.13
C ILE A 212 37.06 -5.32 42.64
N ALA A 213 36.63 -4.06 42.78
CA ALA A 213 35.29 -3.73 43.27
C ALA A 213 34.17 -4.10 42.30
N HIS A 214 34.38 -3.94 40.98
CA HIS A 214 33.43 -4.31 39.93
C HIS A 214 33.72 -5.70 39.32
N GLY A 215 34.47 -6.54 40.04
CA GLY A 215 34.86 -7.88 39.58
C GLY A 215 33.66 -8.79 39.26
N ARG A 216 32.48 -8.54 39.85
CA ARG A 216 31.22 -9.24 39.52
C ARG A 216 30.76 -8.92 38.09
N ILE A 217 30.76 -7.65 37.70
CA ILE A 217 30.38 -7.21 36.34
C ILE A 217 31.40 -7.74 35.33
N GLY A 218 32.69 -7.64 35.62
CA GLY A 218 33.74 -8.21 34.77
C GLY A 218 33.68 -9.74 34.62
N LYS A 219 33.22 -10.48 35.64
CA LYS A 219 32.93 -11.93 35.53
C LYS A 219 31.70 -12.19 34.65
N GLN A 220 30.64 -11.40 34.79
CA GLN A 220 29.43 -11.50 33.97
C GLN A 220 29.71 -11.20 32.49
N ILE A 221 30.52 -10.18 32.18
CA ILE A 221 30.93 -9.84 30.81
C ILE A 221 31.71 -11.00 30.18
N ARG A 222 32.65 -11.61 30.92
CA ARG A 222 33.41 -12.78 30.43
C ARG A 222 32.48 -13.96 30.11
N ALA A 223 31.62 -14.34 31.05
CA ALA A 223 30.65 -15.41 30.84
C ALA A 223 29.70 -15.13 29.65
N ALA A 224 29.26 -13.88 29.48
CA ALA A 224 28.42 -13.49 28.36
C ALA A 224 29.18 -13.55 27.01
N ARG A 225 30.46 -13.18 26.98
CA ARG A 225 31.32 -13.30 25.79
C ARG A 225 31.60 -14.77 25.45
N ASP A 226 31.84 -15.61 26.45
CA ASP A 226 32.04 -17.06 26.26
C ASP A 226 30.80 -17.70 25.65
N ARG A 227 29.60 -17.32 26.14
CA ARG A 227 28.32 -17.76 25.54
C ARG A 227 28.16 -17.31 24.09
N VAL A 228 28.58 -16.08 23.75
CA VAL A 228 28.57 -15.63 22.34
C VAL A 228 29.54 -16.46 21.50
N ALA A 229 30.73 -16.77 22.01
CA ALA A 229 31.71 -17.59 21.31
C ALA A 229 31.20 -19.03 21.07
N GLU A 230 30.55 -19.62 22.07
CA GLU A 230 29.94 -20.94 21.98
C GLU A 230 28.83 -20.98 20.91
N LEU A 231 27.90 -20.02 20.95
CA LEU A 231 26.82 -19.92 19.96
C LEU A 231 27.36 -19.70 18.54
N LEU A 232 28.44 -18.94 18.39
CA LEU A 232 29.12 -18.76 17.10
C LEU A 232 29.80 -20.05 16.62
N ALA A 233 30.39 -20.84 17.52
CA ALA A 233 30.98 -22.13 17.19
C ALA A 233 29.90 -23.12 16.72
N ARG A 234 28.80 -23.25 17.47
CA ARG A 234 27.63 -24.07 17.07
C ARG A 234 27.08 -23.65 15.71
N ARG A 235 26.96 -22.34 15.47
CA ARG A 235 26.51 -21.77 14.19
C ARG A 235 27.45 -22.12 13.02
N ARG A 236 28.76 -22.17 13.25
CA ARG A 236 29.76 -22.50 12.22
C ARG A 236 29.72 -23.98 11.84
N ALA A 237 29.34 -24.86 12.76
CA ALA A 237 29.19 -26.28 12.48
C ALA A 237 28.00 -26.59 11.55
N LEU A 238 26.99 -25.71 11.50
CA LEU A 238 25.81 -25.91 10.66
C LEU A 238 25.99 -25.33 9.25
N PRO A 239 25.51 -26.05 8.21
CA PRO A 239 25.52 -25.55 6.84
C PRO A 239 24.63 -24.30 6.71
N GLU A 240 25.00 -23.39 5.81
CA GLU A 240 24.25 -22.16 5.59
C GLU A 240 22.91 -22.40 4.90
N ARG A 241 22.89 -23.38 3.99
CA ARG A 241 21.71 -23.81 3.24
C ARG A 241 21.59 -25.32 3.34
N VAL A 242 20.36 -25.79 3.39
CA VAL A 242 19.98 -27.21 3.41
C VAL A 242 18.93 -27.43 2.32
N GLU A 243 18.81 -28.65 1.82
CA GLU A 243 17.76 -28.97 0.86
C GLU A 243 16.42 -29.06 1.57
N VAL A 244 15.32 -28.75 0.87
CA VAL A 244 14.00 -28.73 1.51
C VAL A 244 13.61 -30.11 2.03
N ARG A 245 14.01 -31.19 1.35
CA ARG A 245 13.79 -32.56 1.82
C ARG A 245 14.42 -32.86 3.19
N ASP A 246 15.50 -32.17 3.56
CA ASP A 246 16.19 -32.38 4.85
C ASP A 246 15.55 -31.58 6.00
N VAL A 247 14.59 -30.70 5.69
CA VAL A 247 13.92 -29.81 6.65
C VAL A 247 12.51 -30.26 6.99
N SER A 248 11.86 -31.00 6.09
CA SER A 248 10.48 -31.45 6.27
C SER A 248 10.33 -32.93 5.96
N ASP A 249 9.76 -33.68 6.90
CA ASP A 249 9.44 -35.10 6.76
C ASP A 249 8.23 -35.37 5.84
N GLY A 250 7.55 -34.31 5.39
CA GLY A 250 6.36 -34.37 4.54
C GLY A 250 6.66 -34.12 3.06
N ALA A 251 5.66 -34.38 2.22
CA ALA A 251 5.72 -34.05 0.79
C ALA A 251 6.05 -32.55 0.60
N VAL A 252 7.10 -32.28 -0.18
CA VAL A 252 7.52 -30.91 -0.46
C VAL A 252 6.50 -30.29 -1.43
N ILE A 253 5.61 -29.45 -0.89
CA ILE A 253 4.52 -28.83 -1.63
C ILE A 253 4.67 -27.31 -1.68
N LYS A 254 4.30 -26.71 -2.80
CA LYS A 254 4.13 -25.27 -2.99
C LYS A 254 2.67 -24.97 -3.30
N LEU A 255 2.21 -23.77 -2.96
CA LEU A 255 0.91 -23.30 -3.44
C LEU A 255 0.93 -23.15 -4.96
N ALA A 256 -0.19 -23.51 -5.60
CA ALA A 256 -0.35 -23.45 -7.05
C ALA A 256 -0.02 -22.04 -7.56
N THR A 257 0.99 -21.96 -8.43
CA THR A 257 1.60 -20.68 -8.83
C THR A 257 0.77 -19.98 -9.91
N GLU A 258 0.12 -20.73 -10.80
CA GLU A 258 -0.56 -20.18 -11.97
C GLU A 258 -1.74 -19.26 -11.61
N ARG A 259 -2.57 -19.64 -10.64
CA ARG A 259 -3.70 -18.79 -10.20
C ARG A 259 -3.24 -17.52 -9.48
N LYS A 260 -2.06 -17.55 -8.84
CA LYS A 260 -1.46 -16.38 -8.17
C LYS A 260 -0.82 -15.40 -9.17
N HIS A 261 -0.27 -15.89 -10.27
CA HIS A 261 0.49 -15.08 -11.24
C HIS A 261 -0.29 -14.66 -12.48
N LEU A 262 -1.06 -15.58 -13.10
CA LEU A 262 -1.57 -15.43 -14.46
C LEU A 262 -3.09 -15.33 -14.55
N THR A 263 -3.88 -16.00 -13.70
CA THR A 263 -5.30 -16.22 -14.07
C THR A 263 -6.29 -15.13 -13.68
N ASN A 264 -6.25 -14.43 -12.53
CA ASN A 264 -7.20 -13.32 -12.31
C ASN A 264 -6.84 -12.31 -11.19
N LEU A 265 -6.18 -12.66 -10.09
CA LEU A 265 -6.29 -11.75 -8.93
C LEU A 265 -5.26 -10.60 -8.87
N ASN A 266 -3.95 -10.85 -9.00
CA ASN A 266 -2.93 -9.80 -8.81
C ASN A 266 -2.89 -8.78 -9.94
N LEU A 267 -3.02 -9.23 -11.19
CA LEU A 267 -3.14 -8.32 -12.34
C LEU A 267 -4.40 -7.46 -12.24
N LEU A 268 -5.57 -8.06 -11.95
CA LEU A 268 -6.79 -7.28 -11.78
C LEU A 268 -6.71 -6.31 -10.61
N LYS A 269 -6.08 -6.68 -9.49
CA LYS A 269 -5.84 -5.77 -8.36
C LYS A 269 -4.94 -4.59 -8.75
N MET A 270 -3.86 -4.84 -9.49
CA MET A 270 -2.98 -3.77 -9.98
C MET A 270 -3.70 -2.86 -10.98
N VAL A 271 -4.47 -3.43 -11.90
CA VAL A 271 -5.29 -2.67 -12.86
C VAL A 271 -6.36 -1.85 -12.13
N ALA A 272 -7.03 -2.44 -11.14
CA ALA A 272 -8.03 -1.75 -10.35
C ALA A 272 -7.43 -0.60 -9.53
N PHE A 273 -6.25 -0.79 -8.95
CA PHE A 273 -5.50 0.29 -8.29
C PHE A 273 -5.14 1.41 -9.27
N GLN A 274 -4.72 1.06 -10.49
CA GLN A 274 -4.39 2.03 -11.52
C GLN A 274 -5.63 2.84 -11.92
N ALA A 275 -6.74 2.15 -12.24
CA ALA A 275 -8.02 2.76 -12.55
C ALA A 275 -8.50 3.71 -11.45
N GLU A 276 -8.39 3.30 -10.19
CA GLU A 276 -8.73 4.16 -9.05
C GLU A 276 -7.82 5.38 -8.95
N SER A 277 -6.52 5.21 -9.21
CA SER A 277 -5.56 6.33 -9.22
C SER A 277 -5.86 7.33 -10.35
N ASP A 278 -6.29 6.84 -11.50
CA ASP A 278 -6.70 7.67 -12.64
C ASP A 278 -7.98 8.44 -12.32
N LEU A 279 -8.96 7.79 -11.68
CA LEU A 279 -10.18 8.46 -11.19
C LEU A 279 -9.86 9.55 -10.17
N VAL A 280 -8.93 9.32 -9.23
CA VAL A 280 -8.46 10.38 -8.31
C VAL A 280 -7.86 11.53 -9.10
N SER A 281 -7.09 11.24 -10.15
CA SER A 281 -6.48 12.28 -10.98
C SER A 281 -7.50 13.14 -11.71
N ILE A 282 -8.61 12.56 -12.18
CA ILE A 282 -9.72 13.31 -12.79
C ILE A 282 -10.43 14.14 -11.70
N LEU A 283 -10.76 13.51 -10.58
CA LEU A 283 -11.45 14.13 -9.44
C LEU A 283 -10.69 15.34 -8.87
N ARG A 284 -9.35 15.35 -8.94
CA ARG A 284 -8.49 16.46 -8.49
C ARG A 284 -8.87 17.81 -9.07
N ARG A 285 -9.41 17.86 -10.30
CA ARG A 285 -9.82 19.11 -10.96
C ARG A 285 -11.10 19.71 -10.36
N HIS A 286 -11.95 18.86 -9.79
CA HIS A 286 -13.30 19.22 -9.35
C HIS A 286 -13.47 19.18 -7.82
N TYR A 287 -12.45 18.70 -7.09
CA TYR A 287 -12.51 18.53 -5.64
C TYR A 287 -11.23 19.03 -4.97
N ALA A 288 -11.34 20.15 -4.25
CA ALA A 288 -10.20 20.82 -3.62
C ALA A 288 -9.47 19.95 -2.59
N ARG A 289 -10.20 19.10 -1.86
CA ARG A 289 -9.66 18.19 -0.83
C ARG A 289 -9.27 16.81 -1.40
N SER A 290 -9.04 16.71 -2.70
CA SER A 290 -8.70 15.45 -3.39
C SER A 290 -7.41 14.80 -2.90
N ASP A 291 -6.44 15.59 -2.46
CA ASP A 291 -5.19 15.07 -1.89
C ASP A 291 -5.36 14.46 -0.49
N GLU A 292 -6.41 14.85 0.25
CA GLU A 292 -6.71 14.34 1.60
C GLU A 292 -7.78 13.24 1.58
N GLU A 293 -8.90 13.49 0.89
CA GLU A 293 -10.11 12.67 0.93
C GLU A 293 -10.48 12.06 -0.43
N GLY A 294 -9.70 12.27 -1.50
CA GLY A 294 -10.08 11.83 -2.84
C GLY A 294 -10.31 10.33 -2.96
N ARG A 295 -9.44 9.50 -2.35
CA ARG A 295 -9.60 8.04 -2.33
C ARG A 295 -10.80 7.62 -1.47
N THR A 296 -11.00 8.26 -0.32
CA THR A 296 -12.15 8.02 0.55
C THR A 296 -13.46 8.33 -0.15
N LEU A 297 -13.51 9.43 -0.92
CA LEU A 297 -14.66 9.79 -1.74
C LEU A 297 -14.92 8.74 -2.83
N LEU A 298 -13.89 8.25 -3.52
CA LEU A 298 -14.05 7.15 -4.47
C LEU A 298 -14.57 5.87 -3.82
N HIS A 299 -14.08 5.52 -2.63
CA HIS A 299 -14.61 4.37 -1.88
C HIS A 299 -16.08 4.55 -1.52
N GLU A 300 -16.47 5.76 -1.06
CA GLU A 300 -17.88 6.08 -0.80
C GLU A 300 -18.74 5.91 -2.06
N ILE A 301 -18.26 6.37 -3.22
CA ILE A 301 -18.94 6.19 -4.53
C ILE A 301 -19.05 4.71 -4.89
N PHE A 302 -17.98 3.93 -4.72
CA PHE A 302 -17.97 2.50 -5.02
C PHE A 302 -18.98 1.72 -4.17
N HIS A 303 -19.19 2.15 -2.92
CA HIS A 303 -20.19 1.55 -2.03
C HIS A 303 -21.59 2.16 -2.15
N ALA A 304 -21.74 3.28 -2.87
CA ALA A 304 -23.03 3.95 -3.02
C ALA A 304 -24.02 3.10 -3.82
N ALA A 305 -25.30 3.21 -3.45
CA ALA A 305 -26.36 2.59 -4.21
C ALA A 305 -26.57 3.35 -5.54
N ALA A 306 -26.79 2.59 -6.61
CA ALA A 306 -27.04 3.10 -7.94
C ALA A 306 -28.20 2.34 -8.60
N ASP A 307 -29.01 3.06 -9.36
CA ASP A 307 -30.01 2.45 -10.23
C ASP A 307 -29.37 2.19 -11.59
N ILE A 308 -29.74 1.07 -12.22
CA ILE A 308 -29.16 0.63 -13.50
C ILE A 308 -30.31 0.36 -14.45
N ASP A 309 -30.36 1.13 -15.53
CA ASP A 309 -31.34 0.98 -16.61
C ASP A 309 -30.62 0.59 -17.89
N VAL A 310 -31.13 -0.45 -18.55
CA VAL A 310 -30.57 -0.98 -19.80
C VAL A 310 -31.52 -0.65 -20.94
N THR A 311 -31.01 -0.05 -22.00
CA THR A 311 -31.70 0.17 -23.27
C THR A 311 -30.97 -0.57 -24.39
N ASP A 312 -31.50 -0.57 -25.60
CA ASP A 312 -30.89 -1.28 -26.74
C ASP A 312 -29.51 -0.73 -27.13
N ALA A 313 -29.22 0.54 -26.82
CA ALA A 313 -27.96 1.21 -27.18
C ALA A 313 -27.16 1.74 -25.98
N GLU A 314 -27.80 1.94 -24.81
CA GLU A 314 -27.17 2.56 -23.64
C GLU A 314 -27.42 1.78 -22.34
N LEU A 315 -26.41 1.76 -21.49
CA LEU A 315 -26.47 1.31 -20.10
C LEU A 315 -26.34 2.54 -19.20
N ARG A 316 -27.44 2.98 -18.60
CA ARG A 316 -27.50 4.15 -17.72
C ARG A 316 -27.31 3.73 -16.27
N VAL A 317 -26.37 4.39 -15.59
CA VAL A 317 -26.07 4.17 -14.17
C VAL A 317 -26.34 5.49 -13.44
N THR A 318 -27.38 5.51 -12.62
CA THR A 318 -27.78 6.70 -11.85
C THR A 318 -27.41 6.52 -10.38
N LEU A 319 -26.37 7.23 -9.95
CA LEU A 319 -25.87 7.20 -8.57
C LEU A 319 -26.81 7.99 -7.65
N ARG A 320 -26.97 7.54 -6.40
CA ARG A 320 -27.62 8.37 -5.38
C ARG A 320 -26.73 9.54 -4.96
N PRO A 321 -27.30 10.71 -4.62
CA PRO A 321 -26.54 11.81 -4.06
C PRO A 321 -25.87 11.39 -2.75
N LEU A 322 -24.66 11.90 -2.53
CA LEU A 322 -23.90 11.66 -1.31
C LEU A 322 -24.41 12.55 -0.18
N SER A 323 -23.99 12.22 1.04
CA SER A 323 -24.40 12.90 2.28
C SER A 323 -24.12 14.41 2.30
N SER A 324 -23.09 14.87 1.58
CA SER A 324 -22.73 16.29 1.50
C SER A 324 -22.89 16.85 0.08
N PRO A 325 -23.55 18.01 -0.10
CA PRO A 325 -23.80 18.59 -1.43
C PRO A 325 -22.53 18.83 -2.26
N HIS A 326 -21.47 19.32 -1.63
CA HIS A 326 -20.18 19.53 -2.31
C HIS A 326 -19.56 18.23 -2.83
N ARG A 327 -19.69 17.10 -2.11
CA ARG A 327 -19.24 15.80 -2.62
C ARG A 327 -20.10 15.37 -3.81
N THR A 328 -21.42 15.52 -3.74
CA THR A 328 -22.33 15.23 -4.85
C THR A 328 -21.99 16.02 -6.12
N ILE A 329 -21.70 17.32 -6.00
CA ILE A 329 -21.27 18.16 -7.13
C ILE A 329 -19.96 17.65 -7.75
N ALA A 330 -18.98 17.27 -6.93
CA ALA A 330 -17.72 16.73 -7.42
C ALA A 330 -17.90 15.39 -8.15
N VAL A 331 -18.77 14.51 -7.65
CA VAL A 331 -19.11 13.26 -8.33
C VAL A 331 -19.85 13.52 -9.64
N GLN A 332 -20.72 14.54 -9.69
CA GLN A 332 -21.43 14.90 -10.91
C GLN A 332 -20.45 15.29 -12.02
N ALA A 333 -19.50 16.18 -11.70
CA ALA A 333 -18.46 16.58 -12.64
C ALA A 333 -17.56 15.40 -13.07
N LEU A 334 -17.30 14.44 -12.17
CA LEU A 334 -16.61 13.20 -12.51
C LEU A 334 -17.42 12.35 -13.50
N CYS A 335 -18.73 12.19 -13.28
CA CYS A 335 -19.63 11.47 -14.20
C CYS A 335 -19.67 12.12 -15.58
N GLU A 336 -19.79 13.46 -15.64
CA GLU A 336 -19.76 14.23 -16.89
C GLU A 336 -18.45 13.99 -17.65
N THR A 337 -17.31 14.07 -16.96
CA THR A 337 -15.99 13.80 -17.57
C THR A 337 -15.87 12.37 -18.08
N LEU A 338 -16.44 11.39 -17.37
CA LEU A 338 -16.42 9.99 -17.83
C LEU A 338 -17.34 9.78 -19.05
N ASP A 339 -18.48 10.46 -19.11
CA ASP A 339 -19.44 10.37 -20.21
C ASP A 339 -18.90 10.96 -21.52
N GLU A 340 -18.05 11.99 -21.44
CA GLU A 340 -17.31 12.57 -22.58
C GLU A 340 -16.43 11.52 -23.27
N THR A 341 -15.91 10.54 -22.52
CA THR A 341 -15.06 9.48 -23.07
C THR A 341 -15.84 8.47 -23.92
N ALA A 342 -17.17 8.58 -23.95
CA ALA A 342 -18.09 7.65 -24.61
C ALA A 342 -17.73 6.17 -24.38
N PRO A 343 -17.68 5.71 -23.11
CA PRO A 343 -17.20 4.39 -22.79
C PRO A 343 -18.20 3.33 -23.22
N LEU A 344 -17.72 2.23 -23.81
CA LEU A 344 -18.53 1.06 -24.15
C LEU A 344 -18.46 0.04 -23.02
N PHE A 345 -19.57 -0.63 -22.76
CA PHE A 345 -19.59 -1.73 -21.81
C PHE A 345 -18.80 -2.93 -22.37
N PRO A 346 -17.83 -3.48 -21.64
CA PRO A 346 -17.00 -4.57 -22.14
C PRO A 346 -17.83 -5.79 -22.58
N GLY A 347 -17.63 -6.23 -23.81
CA GLY A 347 -18.37 -7.37 -24.37
C GLY A 347 -19.75 -7.04 -24.93
N SER A 348 -20.13 -5.77 -25.05
CA SER A 348 -21.35 -5.34 -25.75
C SER A 348 -21.13 -4.04 -26.54
N HIS A 349 -22.16 -3.64 -27.29
CA HIS A 349 -22.21 -2.35 -28.00
C HIS A 349 -22.88 -1.25 -27.17
N LEU A 350 -23.22 -1.52 -25.90
CA LEU A 350 -23.93 -0.57 -25.05
C LEU A 350 -23.00 0.55 -24.58
N ARG A 351 -23.41 1.80 -24.80
CA ARG A 351 -22.70 2.97 -24.26
C ARG A 351 -23.04 3.17 -22.79
N LEU A 352 -22.02 3.29 -21.96
CA LEU A 352 -22.16 3.64 -20.55
C LEU A 352 -22.48 5.13 -20.39
N ARG A 353 -23.51 5.43 -19.59
CA ARG A 353 -23.92 6.79 -19.22
C ARG A 353 -24.05 6.90 -17.70
N PHE A 354 -23.39 7.87 -17.11
CA PHE A 354 -23.42 8.10 -15.67
C PHE A 354 -24.23 9.35 -15.34
N ALA A 355 -25.15 9.22 -14.39
CA ALA A 355 -25.96 10.33 -13.88
C ALA A 355 -26.01 10.29 -12.36
N ILE A 356 -26.46 11.37 -11.75
CA ILE A 356 -26.76 11.43 -10.32
C ILE A 356 -28.22 11.77 -10.14
N HIS A 357 -28.89 11.08 -9.22
CA HIS A 357 -30.25 11.44 -8.82
C HIS A 357 -30.29 12.87 -8.28
N PRO A 358 -31.36 13.63 -8.60
CA PRO A 358 -31.52 14.94 -8.00
C PRO A 358 -31.47 14.82 -6.47
N PRO A 359 -30.83 15.77 -5.77
CA PRO A 359 -30.82 15.75 -4.31
C PRO A 359 -32.27 15.67 -3.82
N PRO A 360 -32.56 14.86 -2.78
CA PRO A 360 -33.89 14.83 -2.21
C PRO A 360 -34.26 16.26 -1.82
N GLN A 361 -35.42 16.73 -2.24
CA GLN A 361 -35.92 18.04 -1.83
C GLN A 361 -36.10 18.00 -0.31
N THR A 362 -35.15 18.55 0.44
CA THR A 362 -35.35 18.85 1.85
C THR A 362 -36.38 19.97 1.92
N GLY A 363 -37.65 19.60 2.02
CA GLY A 363 -38.67 20.52 2.50
C GLY A 363 -38.26 21.05 3.88
N PRO A 364 -38.69 22.26 4.27
CA PRO A 364 -38.37 22.82 5.58
C PRO A 364 -38.93 21.89 6.66
N ALA A 365 -38.09 21.01 7.21
CA ALA A 365 -38.40 20.12 8.34
C ALA A 365 -38.41 20.90 9.66
N PHE A 366 -38.90 22.14 9.62
CA PHE A 366 -39.27 22.96 10.75
C PHE A 366 -40.48 23.78 10.30
N PRO A 367 -41.72 23.42 10.69
CA PRO A 367 -42.80 24.37 10.56
C PRO A 367 -42.40 25.55 11.44
N GLY A 368 -42.27 26.74 10.84
CA GLY A 368 -42.12 27.98 11.60
C GLY A 368 -43.20 28.11 12.69
N PRO A 369 -43.04 29.03 13.65
CA PRO A 369 -43.94 29.14 14.79
C PRO A 369 -45.40 29.17 14.33
N ARG A 370 -46.22 28.26 14.90
CA ARG A 370 -47.62 28.06 14.49
C ARG A 370 -48.36 29.41 14.49
N PRO A 371 -49.09 29.76 13.41
CA PRO A 371 -49.98 30.91 13.45
C PRO A 371 -51.06 30.69 14.53
N LYS A 372 -51.38 31.75 15.28
CA LYS A 372 -52.40 31.72 16.34
C LYS A 372 -53.72 31.18 15.77
N PRO A 373 -54.37 30.21 16.42
CA PRO A 373 -55.65 29.69 15.95
C PRO A 373 -56.70 30.81 15.97
N ALA A 374 -57.38 30.99 14.83
CA ALA A 374 -58.54 31.87 14.72
C ALA A 374 -59.70 31.30 15.57
N THR A 375 -60.34 32.17 16.35
CA THR A 375 -61.46 31.85 17.24
C THR A 375 -62.64 31.30 16.44
N PRO A 376 -63.09 30.04 16.66
CA PRO A 376 -64.33 29.55 16.05
C PRO A 376 -65.52 30.09 16.84
N ALA A 377 -66.49 30.65 16.12
CA ALA A 377 -67.77 31.10 16.64
C ALA A 377 -68.55 29.94 17.30
N LEU A 378 -69.25 30.25 18.39
CA LEU A 378 -70.03 29.31 19.19
C LEU A 378 -71.09 28.57 18.37
N GLY A 379 -71.04 27.24 18.41
CA GLY A 379 -72.09 26.33 17.97
C GLY A 379 -72.15 25.10 18.88
N ARG A 380 -73.32 24.88 19.47
CA ARG A 380 -73.68 23.99 20.59
C ARG A 380 -73.04 22.58 20.64
N LYS A 381 -72.58 22.20 21.84
CA LYS A 381 -72.29 20.83 22.27
C LYS A 381 -73.58 20.01 22.43
N PRO A 382 -73.58 18.70 22.10
CA PRO A 382 -74.39 17.71 22.79
C PRO A 382 -73.62 17.18 24.01
N ASP A 383 -74.32 17.11 25.13
CA ASP A 383 -73.87 16.64 26.44
C ASP A 383 -74.37 15.20 26.64
N ILE A 384 -73.47 14.25 26.92
CA ILE A 384 -73.85 13.01 27.61
C ILE A 384 -72.68 12.56 28.50
N SER A 385 -72.98 12.54 29.79
CA SER A 385 -72.17 12.23 30.95
C SER A 385 -71.75 10.76 31.07
N ALA A 386 -70.58 10.57 31.66
CA ALA A 386 -70.19 9.59 32.67
C ALA A 386 -70.73 8.15 32.60
N GLU A 387 -69.81 7.19 32.46
CA GLU A 387 -69.73 6.03 33.35
C GLU A 387 -68.29 5.48 33.35
N GLY A 388 -67.68 5.43 34.53
CA GLY A 388 -66.36 4.86 34.76
C GLY A 388 -66.49 3.46 35.36
N GLN A 389 -65.58 2.56 34.99
CA GLN A 389 -65.26 1.40 35.82
C GLN A 389 -63.81 0.95 35.59
N GLU A 390 -63.05 0.97 36.67
CA GLU A 390 -61.70 0.46 36.83
C GLU A 390 -61.66 -1.07 36.69
N ARG A 391 -60.54 -1.61 36.19
CA ARG A 391 -59.94 -2.88 36.68
C ARG A 391 -58.46 -2.97 36.33
N CYS A 392 -57.67 -3.37 37.33
CA CYS A 392 -56.21 -3.47 37.39
C CYS A 392 -55.66 -4.87 37.00
N TYR A 393 -54.53 -4.87 36.27
CA TYR A 393 -53.31 -5.76 36.28
C TYR A 393 -53.44 -7.30 36.12
N PRO A 394 -52.39 -8.10 35.72
CA PRO A 394 -50.93 -7.94 35.97
C PRO A 394 -49.95 -8.32 34.79
N PRO A 395 -48.60 -8.38 34.99
CA PRO A 395 -47.58 -8.20 33.93
C PRO A 395 -46.67 -9.41 33.57
N ARG A 396 -45.97 -9.26 32.42
CA ARG A 396 -44.64 -9.77 31.94
C ARG A 396 -44.27 -11.28 31.99
N ALA A 397 -43.79 -11.79 30.84
CA ALA A 397 -42.74 -12.83 30.75
C ALA A 397 -41.85 -12.67 29.49
N ARG A 398 -40.54 -12.94 29.61
CA ARG A 398 -39.49 -12.94 28.56
C ARG A 398 -39.38 -14.34 27.89
N PRO A 399 -38.78 -14.46 26.68
CA PRO A 399 -38.83 -15.69 25.89
C PRO A 399 -37.67 -16.68 26.14
N HIS A 400 -37.98 -17.96 25.97
CA HIS A 400 -37.06 -19.12 26.00
C HIS A 400 -36.28 -19.32 24.67
N ARG A 401 -35.05 -19.83 24.79
CA ARG A 401 -34.22 -20.45 23.73
C ARG A 401 -34.66 -21.89 23.44
N LEU A 402 -34.31 -22.45 22.26
CA LEU A 402 -33.67 -23.78 22.03
C LEU A 402 -33.37 -23.99 20.49
N PRO A 403 -32.57 -25.02 20.06
CA PRO A 403 -31.51 -24.92 19.03
C PRO A 403 -31.53 -26.02 17.91
N GLY A 404 -30.44 -26.09 17.10
CA GLY A 404 -29.93 -27.29 16.36
C GLY A 404 -30.42 -27.49 14.91
N THR A 405 -29.64 -27.24 13.85
CA THR A 405 -28.68 -28.12 13.11
C THR A 405 -29.26 -29.42 12.52
N ASP A 406 -29.23 -29.55 11.18
CA ASP A 406 -28.69 -30.73 10.48
C ASP A 406 -28.47 -30.50 8.97
N ARG A 407 -27.53 -31.30 8.41
CA ARG A 407 -26.92 -31.25 7.06
C ARG A 407 -27.56 -32.26 6.07
N VAL A 408 -27.02 -32.25 4.83
CA VAL A 408 -27.01 -33.28 3.74
C VAL A 408 -27.91 -32.87 2.55
N ALA A 409 -27.61 -33.00 1.25
CA ALA A 409 -26.42 -33.13 0.37
C ALA A 409 -26.94 -33.06 -1.10
N ASP A 410 -26.02 -32.92 -2.06
CA ASP A 410 -26.10 -33.25 -3.50
C ASP A 410 -26.67 -32.30 -4.58
N SER A 411 -26.04 -32.43 -5.76
CA SER A 411 -25.86 -31.53 -6.91
C SER A 411 -26.95 -31.69 -8.01
N PRO A 412 -26.74 -31.26 -9.28
CA PRO A 412 -26.72 -29.90 -9.84
C PRO A 412 -27.86 -29.69 -10.87
N THR A 413 -28.63 -28.59 -10.78
CA THR A 413 -29.65 -28.30 -11.82
C THR A 413 -29.74 -26.81 -12.16
N ALA A 414 -29.56 -26.55 -13.46
CA ALA A 414 -30.00 -25.43 -14.29
C ALA A 414 -30.48 -24.13 -13.61
N LEU A 415 -29.83 -23.02 -14.02
CA LEU A 415 -30.31 -21.65 -13.87
C LEU A 415 -31.69 -21.46 -14.53
N PRO A 416 -32.71 -20.93 -13.83
CA PRO A 416 -33.83 -20.30 -14.49
C PRO A 416 -33.59 -18.79 -14.62
N PHE A 417 -33.90 -18.27 -15.81
CA PHE A 417 -34.07 -16.86 -16.13
C PHE A 417 -34.90 -16.14 -15.04
N ALA A 418 -34.45 -14.95 -14.62
CA ALA A 418 -35.17 -14.06 -13.70
C ALA A 418 -35.71 -12.82 -14.45
N PRO A 419 -36.93 -12.34 -14.15
CA PRO A 419 -37.60 -11.21 -14.83
C PRO A 419 -37.01 -9.84 -14.42
N PRO A 420 -37.31 -8.75 -15.16
CA PRO A 420 -36.68 -7.45 -14.94
C PRO A 420 -37.23 -6.80 -13.67
N GLY A 421 -36.32 -6.30 -12.82
CA GLY A 421 -36.67 -5.65 -11.56
C GLY A 421 -36.05 -6.33 -10.33
N ARG A 422 -34.72 -6.33 -10.23
CA ARG A 422 -34.04 -6.54 -8.94
C ARG A 422 -32.90 -5.56 -8.75
N ARG A 423 -32.90 -4.93 -7.56
CA ARG A 423 -31.75 -4.24 -6.97
C ARG A 423 -30.61 -5.24 -6.86
N LEU A 424 -29.54 -5.00 -7.63
CA LEU A 424 -28.29 -5.75 -7.49
C LEU A 424 -27.43 -5.07 -6.43
N ARG A 425 -26.87 -5.88 -5.51
CA ARG A 425 -26.04 -5.41 -4.40
C ARG A 425 -24.72 -4.78 -4.91
N SER A 426 -24.20 -3.86 -4.10
CA SER A 426 -23.09 -2.92 -4.32
C SER A 426 -21.80 -3.47 -4.95
N GLU A 427 -21.50 -4.76 -4.85
CA GLU A 427 -20.27 -5.36 -5.38
C GLU A 427 -20.15 -5.24 -6.92
N PHE A 428 -21.27 -5.13 -7.64
CA PHE A 428 -21.26 -4.98 -9.10
C PHE A 428 -20.96 -3.55 -9.60
N VAL A 429 -21.21 -2.52 -8.79
CA VAL A 429 -20.96 -1.11 -9.16
C VAL A 429 -19.46 -0.81 -9.12
N VAL A 430 -18.76 -1.36 -8.13
CA VAL A 430 -17.29 -1.27 -7.96
C VAL A 430 -16.54 -1.81 -9.18
N ALA A 431 -16.99 -2.94 -9.72
CA ALA A 431 -16.37 -3.58 -10.88
C ALA A 431 -16.56 -2.80 -12.19
N ARG A 432 -17.55 -1.89 -12.26
CA ARG A 432 -17.95 -1.18 -13.49
C ARG A 432 -17.28 0.18 -13.65
N LEU A 433 -17.18 0.98 -12.57
CA LEU A 433 -16.40 2.22 -12.60
C LEU A 433 -14.90 1.95 -12.81
N ARG A 434 -14.38 0.85 -12.23
CA ARG A 434 -13.00 0.39 -12.44
C ARG A 434 -12.71 -0.07 -13.88
N ARG A 435 -13.73 -0.49 -14.64
CA ARG A 435 -13.61 -0.87 -16.07
C ARG A 435 -13.83 0.30 -17.02
N ALA A 436 -14.66 1.29 -16.68
CA ALA A 436 -14.82 2.50 -17.48
C ALA A 436 -13.50 3.31 -17.57
N ALA A 437 -12.73 3.37 -16.47
CA ALA A 437 -11.39 3.96 -16.47
C ALA A 437 -10.39 3.21 -17.37
N TRP A 438 -10.59 1.90 -17.62
CA TRP A 438 -9.76 1.13 -18.56
C TRP A 438 -10.04 1.51 -20.02
N ALA A 439 -11.31 1.76 -20.38
CA ALA A 439 -11.69 2.21 -21.73
C ALA A 439 -11.13 3.60 -22.09
N TYR A 440 -10.88 4.46 -21.08
CA TYR A 440 -10.23 5.76 -21.28
C TYR A 440 -8.80 5.64 -21.81
N ARG A 441 -8.07 4.58 -21.43
CA ARG A 441 -6.66 4.39 -21.84
C ARG A 441 -6.52 3.82 -23.25
N THR A 442 -7.40 2.90 -23.64
CA THR A 442 -7.32 2.27 -24.98
C THR A 442 -7.65 3.22 -26.13
N ARG A 443 -8.29 4.37 -25.86
CA ARG A 443 -8.46 5.45 -26.85
C ARG A 443 -7.33 6.49 -26.85
N GLY A 444 -6.60 6.65 -25.74
CA GLY A 444 -5.48 7.59 -25.66
C GLY A 444 -4.18 7.13 -26.34
N ASP A 445 -4.03 5.82 -26.58
CA ASP A 445 -2.87 5.24 -27.30
C ASP A 445 -3.12 5.06 -28.81
N LEU A 446 -4.26 5.50 -29.35
CA LEU A 446 -4.56 5.48 -30.79
C LEU A 446 -4.43 6.84 -31.49
N ASP A 447 -4.23 7.92 -30.72
CA ASP A 447 -3.88 9.25 -31.24
C ASP A 447 -2.51 9.67 -30.67
N GLY A 448 -1.44 9.11 -31.23
CA GLY A 448 -0.05 9.41 -30.88
C GLY A 448 0.97 8.88 -31.87
#